data_AF-A0A9E6EJZ8-F1
#
_entry.id   AF-A0A9E6EJZ8-F1
#
_cell.length_a   1.000
_cell.length_b   1.000
_cell.length_c   1.000
_cell.angle_alpha   90.00
_cell.angle_beta   90.00
_cell.angle_gamma   90.00
#
_symmetry.space_group_name_H-M   'P 1'
#
loop_
_entity.id
_entity.type
_entity.pdbx_description
1 polymer ?
#
loop_
_entity_poly.entity_id
_entity_poly.type
_entity_poly.pdbx_seq_one_letter_code
_entity_poly.pdbx_strand_id
1 'polypeptide(L)' 'MDRELLKGSTPLLLLSLLTDGPMYGYQIIETVKQRTDGTYTLKEGALYPALHK' A
#
# COMPACT_ATOMS: atom_id res chain seq x y z
N MET A 1 -1.15 17.66 -6.25
CA MET A 1 -2.50 17.19 -6.64
C MET A 1 -2.65 15.67 -6.42
N ASP A 2 -1.81 15.02 -5.60
CA ASP A 2 -1.50 13.59 -5.74
C ASP A 2 -2.04 12.70 -4.62
N ARG A 3 -2.41 13.30 -3.47
CA ARG A 3 -2.86 12.55 -2.28
C ARG A 3 -4.25 11.93 -2.40
N GLU A 4 -5.12 12.47 -3.25
CA GLU A 4 -6.49 11.96 -3.45
C GLU A 4 -6.51 10.76 -4.42
N LEU A 5 -5.65 10.77 -5.45
CA LEU A 5 -5.50 9.65 -6.39
C LEU A 5 -5.01 8.37 -5.70
N LEU A 6 -4.10 8.51 -4.73
CA LEU A 6 -3.56 7.38 -3.95
C LEU A 6 -4.62 6.72 -3.06
N LYS A 7 -5.58 7.48 -2.50
CA LYS A 7 -6.66 6.91 -1.67
C LYS A 7 -7.58 5.98 -2.47
N GLY A 8 -7.96 6.39 -3.69
CA GLY A 8 -8.76 5.55 -4.60
C GLY A 8 -7.99 4.38 -5.21
N SER A 9 -6.66 4.46 -5.24
CA SER A 9 -5.79 3.49 -5.91
C SER A 9 -5.08 2.51 -4.95
N THR A 10 -5.42 2.50 -3.66
CA THR A 10 -4.79 1.62 -2.65
C THR A 10 -4.71 0.14 -3.09
N PRO A 11 -5.76 -0.46 -3.71
CA PRO A 11 -5.68 -1.83 -4.22
C PRO A 11 -4.69 -1.99 -5.38
N LEU A 12 -4.65 -1.01 -6.30
CA LEU A 12 -3.71 -1.01 -7.43
C LEU A 12 -2.27 -0.84 -6.97
N LEU A 13 -2.04 -0.01 -5.95
CA LEU A 13 -0.74 0.13 -5.29
C LEU A 13 -0.29 -1.21 -4.71
N LEU A 14 -1.18 -1.91 -4.00
CA LEU A 14 -0.93 -3.24 -3.44
C LEU A 14 -0.58 -4.25 -4.53
N LEU A 15 -1.36 -4.31 -5.61
CA LEU A 15 -1.10 -5.17 -6.76
C LEU A 15 0.26 -4.85 -7.40
N SER A 16 0.58 -3.57 -7.57
CA SER A 16 1.87 -3.11 -8.10
C SER A 16 3.06 -3.41 -7.17
N LEU A 17 2.83 -3.63 -5.88
CA LEU A 17 3.88 -4.09 -4.97
C LEU A 17 4.05 -5.60 -5.12
N LEU A 18 2.94 -6.35 -5.14
CA LEU A 18 2.97 -7.81 -5.27
C LEU A 18 3.55 -8.29 -6.61
N THR A 19 3.59 -7.44 -7.65
CA THR A 19 4.33 -7.75 -8.89
C THR A 19 5.84 -7.84 -8.69
N ASP A 20 6.40 -7.17 -7.68
CA ASP A 20 7.84 -7.26 -7.36
C ASP A 20 8.19 -8.52 -6.55
N GLY A 21 7.17 -9.24 -6.07
CA GLY A 21 7.32 -10.50 -5.34
C GLY A 21 6.36 -10.64 -4.17
N PRO A 22 6.28 -11.84 -3.57
CA PRO A 22 5.44 -12.07 -2.40
C PRO A 22 5.93 -11.21 -1.22
N MET A 23 5.00 -10.48 -0.60
CA MET A 23 5.26 -9.64 0.57
C MET A 23 4.26 -9.94 1.68
N TYR A 24 4.72 -9.95 2.92
CA TYR A 24 3.85 -10.00 4.09
C TYR A 24 3.33 -8.59 4.44
N GLY A 25 2.21 -8.53 5.17
CA GLY A 25 1.48 -7.27 5.35
C GLY A 25 2.31 -6.11 5.92
N TYR A 26 3.19 -6.38 6.88
CA TYR A 26 4.09 -5.36 7.42
C TYR A 26 5.10 -4.86 6.38
N GLN A 27 5.61 -5.77 5.54
CA GLN A 27 6.54 -5.45 4.46
C GLN A 27 5.91 -4.49 3.43
N ILE A 28 4.61 -4.67 3.15
CA ILE A 28 3.84 -3.77 2.29
C ILE A 28 3.77 -2.38 2.93
N ILE A 29 3.43 -2.28 4.23
CA ILE A 29 3.35 -1.01 4.96
C ILE A 29 4.69 -0.26 4.91
N GLU A 30 5.79 -0.96 5.16
CA GLU A 30 7.13 -0.38 5.16
C GLU A 30 7.56 0.06 3.76
N THR A 31 7.34 -0.78 2.74
CA THR A 31 7.67 -0.47 1.35
C THR A 31 6.89 0.74 0.85
N VAL A 32 5.60 0.84 1.19
CA VAL A 32 4.77 1.99 0.86
C VAL A 32 5.29 3.27 1.52
N LYS A 33 5.67 3.18 2.80
CA LYS A 33 6.24 4.30 3.54
C LYS A 33 7.56 4.77 2.91
N GLN A 34 8.43 3.83 2.52
CA GLN A 34 9.71 4.13 1.86
C GLN A 34 9.51 4.76 0.47
N ARG A 35 8.65 4.18 -0.38
CA ARG A 35 8.39 4.68 -1.74
C ARG A 35 7.72 6.05 -1.78
N THR A 36 6.97 6.38 -0.74
CA THR A 36 6.28 7.67 -0.63
C THR A 36 7.03 8.67 0.25
N ASP A 37 8.25 8.36 0.68
CA ASP A 37 9.07 9.21 1.55
C ASP A 37 8.32 9.65 2.83
N GLY A 38 7.50 8.74 3.38
CA GLY A 38 6.65 9.00 4.55
C GLY A 38 5.41 9.85 4.29
N THR A 39 5.15 10.28 3.05
CA THR A 39 4.00 11.13 2.70
C THR A 39 2.67 10.36 2.78
N TYR A 40 2.73 9.04 2.65
CA TYR A 40 1.60 8.12 2.76
C TYR A 40 1.98 6.89 3.61
N THR A 41 1.20 6.64 4.65
CA THR A 41 1.37 5.49 5.53
C THR A 41 0.13 4.62 5.45
N LEU A 42 0.29 3.41 4.92
CA LEU A 42 -0.76 2.42 4.94
C LEU A 42 -0.92 1.87 6.36
N LYS A 43 -2.14 1.90 6.90
CA LYS A 43 -2.44 1.35 8.23
C LYS A 43 -2.93 -0.10 8.11
N GLU A 44 -2.61 -0.92 9.10
CA GLU A 44 -3.07 -2.31 9.20
C GLU A 44 -4.60 -2.44 9.01
N GLY A 45 -5.38 -1.56 9.64
CA GLY A 45 -6.84 -1.56 9.53
C GLY A 45 -7.39 -1.30 8.12
N ALA A 46 -6.60 -0.74 7.21
CA ALA A 46 -6.96 -0.57 5.79
C ALA A 46 -6.33 -1.67 4.91
N LEU A 47 -5.18 -2.20 5.31
CA LEU A 47 -4.45 -3.24 4.59
C LEU A 47 -5.18 -4.58 4.60
N TYR A 48 -5.55 -5.08 5.79
CA TYR A 48 -6.14 -6.43 5.88
C TYR A 48 -7.46 -6.57 5.13
N PRO A 49 -8.40 -5.59 5.18
CA PRO A 49 -9.59 -5.63 4.33
C PRO A 49 -9.30 -5.57 2.83
N ALA A 50 -8.20 -4.93 2.43
CA ALA A 50 -7.78 -4.86 1.02
C ALA A 50 -7.10 -6.16 0.53
N LEU A 51 -6.51 -6.95 1.43
CA LEU A 51 -5.94 -8.26 1.12
C LEU A 51 -6.96 -9.41 1.16
N HIS A 52 -8.04 -9.26 1.93
CA HIS A 52 -9.03 -10.32 2.18
C HIS A 52 -10.23 -10.27 1.21
N LYS A 53 -10.36 -9.23 0.39
CA LYS A 53 -11.39 -9.14 -0.66
C LYS A 53 -10.88 -9.69 -1.98
#